data_AF-A0A660SQ94-F1
#
_entry.id   AF-A0A660SQ94-F1
#
_cell.length_a   1.000
_cell.length_b   1.000
_cell.length_c   1.000
_cell.angle_alpha   90.00
_cell.angle_beta   90.00
_cell.angle_gamma   90.00
#
_symmetry.space_group_name_H-M   'P 1'
#
loop_
_entity.id
_entity.type
_entity.pdbx_description
1 polymer ?
#
loop_
_entity_poly.entity_id
_entity_poly.type
_entity_poly.pdbx_seq_one_letter_code
_entity_poly.pdbx_strand_id
1 'polypeptide(L)'
;HFSTAKSPMMMQGAVTKTYYAEKAEIDPKDIYSVAIMPCTAKKYEIGRDDNMHASGYNDMDLVITTRELARLIKRAGIDFLNLKDEEADNPIGVYSGAGTIFGVTGGVMEAALRTAYKLVTDEELGDVNIQAVRGMDGVRSGEVPVGDTNLRVAVAHGMANVRQLMDEVREARDTGKEPPYHFIEVMACKGGCIGGGGQPYNTDEEVRQKRAAGIYNDDEKSTVRCSYQNPSIIKIYDDYLGEPLSARSHELLHTRYHARPLYQK
;
A
#
# COMPACT_ATOMS: atom_id res chain seq x y z
N HIS A 1 12.82 13.23 1.94
CA HIS A 1 13.14 11.79 1.88
C HIS A 1 11.92 10.87 1.90
N PHE A 2 10.67 11.37 1.87
CA PHE A 2 9.49 10.51 1.71
C PHE A 2 9.12 10.39 0.23
N SER A 3 8.65 9.21 -0.19
CA SER A 3 8.04 9.03 -1.50
C SER A 3 6.83 9.95 -1.63
N THR A 4 6.67 10.61 -2.78
CA THR A 4 5.50 11.45 -3.06
C THR A 4 4.30 10.65 -3.53
N ALA A 5 4.41 9.34 -3.73
CA ALA A 5 3.30 8.49 -4.14
C ALA A 5 2.16 8.53 -3.09
N LYS A 6 0.91 8.65 -3.56
CA LYS A 6 -0.29 8.45 -2.75
C LYS A 6 -0.36 6.99 -2.27
N SER A 7 -1.17 6.71 -1.25
CA SER A 7 -1.43 5.32 -0.88
C SER A 7 -2.33 4.60 -1.90
N PRO A 8 -2.35 3.25 -1.93
CA PRO A 8 -3.18 2.50 -2.86
C PRO A 8 -4.66 2.90 -2.83
N MET A 9 -5.21 3.16 -1.63
CA MET A 9 -6.58 3.64 -1.46
C MET A 9 -6.82 4.94 -2.21
N MET A 10 -5.92 5.91 -2.07
CA MET A 10 -6.09 7.22 -2.70
C MET A 10 -5.78 7.19 -4.20
N MET A 11 -4.82 6.36 -4.64
CA MET A 11 -4.59 6.10 -6.06
C MET A 11 -5.82 5.48 -6.72
N GLN A 12 -6.40 4.45 -6.11
CA GLN A 12 -7.61 3.79 -6.61
C GLN A 12 -8.79 4.75 -6.67
N GLY A 13 -8.98 5.58 -5.64
CA GLY A 13 -10.06 6.59 -5.61
C GLY A 13 -9.92 7.61 -6.73
N ALA A 14 -8.72 8.16 -6.88
CA ALA A 14 -8.41 9.12 -7.94
C ALA A 14 -8.67 8.50 -9.33
N VAL A 15 -8.17 7.30 -9.61
CA VAL A 15 -8.38 6.61 -10.91
C VAL A 15 -9.86 6.27 -11.13
N THR A 16 -10.59 5.89 -10.08
CA THR A 16 -12.03 5.56 -10.19
C THR A 16 -12.85 6.79 -10.58
N LYS A 17 -12.61 7.94 -9.95
CA LYS A 17 -13.37 9.17 -10.21
C LYS A 17 -12.85 10.02 -11.36
N THR A 18 -11.77 9.60 -12.00
CA THR A 18 -11.22 10.26 -13.19
C THR A 18 -11.33 9.31 -14.39
N TYR A 19 -10.35 8.43 -14.57
CA TYR A 19 -10.30 7.46 -15.67
C TYR A 19 -11.58 6.63 -15.83
N TYR A 20 -12.07 5.98 -14.77
CA TYR A 20 -13.25 5.13 -14.88
C TYR A 20 -14.53 5.95 -15.10
N ALA A 21 -14.68 7.07 -14.39
CA ALA A 21 -15.80 7.98 -14.57
C ALA A 21 -15.93 8.47 -16.02
N GLU A 22 -14.82 8.91 -16.63
CA GLU A 22 -14.77 9.33 -18.03
C GLU A 22 -15.13 8.17 -18.97
N LYS A 23 -14.53 7.00 -18.76
CA LYS A 23 -14.74 5.81 -19.61
C LYS A 23 -16.16 5.25 -19.54
N ALA A 24 -16.79 5.34 -18.36
CA ALA A 24 -18.16 4.89 -18.13
C ALA A 24 -19.21 5.97 -18.45
N GLU A 25 -18.78 7.18 -18.85
CA GLU A 25 -19.64 8.34 -19.08
C GLU A 25 -20.50 8.70 -17.84
N ILE A 26 -19.92 8.56 -16.64
CA ILE A 26 -20.55 8.87 -15.35
C ILE A 26 -19.94 10.16 -14.81
N ASP A 27 -20.79 11.10 -14.40
CA ASP A 27 -20.32 12.30 -13.69
C ASP A 27 -19.67 11.88 -12.35
N PRO A 28 -18.42 12.29 -12.05
CA PRO A 28 -17.76 11.91 -10.81
C PRO A 28 -18.55 12.25 -9.53
N LYS A 29 -19.46 13.23 -9.59
CA LYS A 29 -20.36 13.56 -8.47
C LYS A 29 -21.35 12.43 -8.12
N ASP A 30 -21.66 11.58 -9.10
CA ASP A 30 -22.62 10.48 -8.99
C ASP A 30 -21.93 9.17 -8.56
N ILE A 31 -20.59 9.19 -8.40
CA ILE A 31 -19.81 8.08 -7.88
C ILE A 31 -19.57 8.27 -6.38
N TYR A 32 -20.07 7.34 -5.57
CA TYR A 32 -19.79 7.28 -4.13
C TYR A 32 -18.80 6.15 -3.81
N SER A 33 -17.55 6.52 -3.52
CA SER A 33 -16.45 5.59 -3.27
C SER A 33 -16.27 5.31 -1.79
N VAL A 34 -16.50 4.05 -1.39
CA VAL A 34 -16.32 3.58 -0.01
C VAL A 34 -15.14 2.61 0.07
N ALA A 35 -14.19 2.90 0.94
CA ALA A 35 -13.05 2.03 1.19
C ALA A 35 -13.21 1.26 2.52
N ILE A 36 -13.02 -0.06 2.46
CA ILE A 36 -12.95 -0.92 3.65
C ILE A 36 -11.47 -1.08 4.02
N MET A 37 -11.09 -0.57 5.19
CA MET A 37 -9.68 -0.48 5.59
C MET A 37 -9.43 -1.08 6.97
N PRO A 38 -8.29 -1.74 7.21
CA PRO A 38 -7.97 -2.29 8.52
C PRO A 38 -7.54 -1.23 9.54
N CYS A 39 -7.52 0.05 9.17
CA CYS A 39 -6.92 1.12 9.95
C CYS A 39 -7.84 2.35 10.04
N THR A 40 -7.89 2.96 11.22
CA THR A 40 -8.61 4.23 11.44
C THR A 40 -7.86 5.42 10.84
N ALA A 41 -6.53 5.35 10.67
CA ALA A 41 -5.76 6.44 10.06
C ALA A 41 -6.18 6.73 8.61
N LYS A 42 -6.71 5.72 7.90
CA LYS A 42 -7.25 5.89 6.55
C LYS A 42 -8.46 6.86 6.52
N LYS A 43 -9.22 6.97 7.61
CA LYS A 43 -10.31 7.96 7.72
C LYS A 43 -9.80 9.40 7.72
N TYR A 44 -8.60 9.65 8.26
CA TYR A 44 -7.96 10.96 8.18
C TYR A 44 -7.34 11.20 6.79
N GLU A 45 -6.82 10.15 6.16
CA GLU A 45 -6.10 10.28 4.88
C GLU A 45 -6.94 10.84 3.74
N ILE A 46 -8.22 10.46 3.65
CA ILE A 46 -9.11 10.87 2.54
C ILE A 46 -9.32 12.39 2.43
N GLY A 47 -9.04 13.15 3.49
CA GLY A 47 -9.14 14.61 3.51
C GLY A 47 -7.84 15.28 3.97
N ARG A 48 -6.70 14.61 3.79
CA ARG A 48 -5.42 15.05 4.35
C ARG A 48 -4.87 16.32 3.71
N ASP A 49 -5.03 16.46 2.39
CA ASP A 49 -4.51 17.58 1.61
C ASP A 49 -5.31 17.77 0.31
N ASP A 50 -4.99 18.85 -0.41
CA ASP A 50 -5.73 19.27 -1.60
C ASP A 50 -5.58 18.31 -2.80
N ASN A 51 -4.70 17.31 -2.73
CA ASN A 51 -4.60 16.32 -3.81
C ASN A 51 -5.55 15.14 -3.61
N MET A 52 -6.44 15.16 -2.61
CA MET A 52 -7.39 14.06 -2.35
C MET A 52 -8.75 14.25 -3.04
N HIS A 53 -8.79 15.09 -4.07
CA HIS A 53 -9.98 15.41 -4.86
C HIS A 53 -9.64 15.65 -6.34
N ALA A 54 -8.96 14.70 -6.97
CA ALA A 54 -8.42 14.84 -8.32
C ALA A 54 -9.51 15.11 -9.39
N SER A 55 -10.73 14.64 -9.17
CA SER A 55 -11.89 14.88 -10.04
C SER A 55 -12.65 16.20 -9.75
N GLY A 56 -12.19 16.98 -8.77
CA GLY A 56 -12.96 18.09 -8.17
C GLY A 56 -13.90 17.64 -7.05
N TYR A 57 -14.12 16.34 -6.90
CA TYR A 57 -14.82 15.71 -5.78
C TYR A 57 -13.85 14.83 -5.00
N ASN A 58 -14.16 14.51 -3.73
CA ASN A 58 -13.33 13.64 -2.91
C ASN A 58 -13.03 12.32 -3.64
N ASP A 59 -11.76 11.95 -3.75
CA ASP A 59 -11.32 10.70 -4.39
C ASP A 59 -11.90 9.47 -3.66
N MET A 60 -12.08 9.59 -2.35
CA MET A 60 -12.71 8.59 -1.48
C MET A 60 -13.68 9.31 -0.54
N ASP A 61 -14.96 8.91 -0.55
CA ASP A 61 -16.00 9.59 0.22
C ASP A 61 -16.11 9.07 1.65
N LEU A 62 -15.86 7.78 1.85
CA LEU A 62 -16.02 7.14 3.14
C LEU A 62 -15.00 6.04 3.35
N VAL A 63 -14.46 5.98 4.56
CA VAL A 63 -13.66 4.84 5.02
C VAL A 63 -14.37 4.17 6.19
N ILE A 64 -14.66 2.88 6.03
CA ILE A 64 -15.14 2.01 7.10
C ILE A 64 -14.08 0.97 7.47
N THR A 65 -14.05 0.59 8.73
CA THR A 65 -13.12 -0.42 9.24
C THR A 65 -13.67 -1.83 9.08
N THR A 66 -12.80 -2.84 9.12
CA THR A 66 -13.21 -4.26 9.16
C THR A 66 -14.28 -4.52 10.23
N ARG A 67 -14.12 -3.93 11.43
CA ARG A 67 -15.11 -4.06 12.51
C ARG A 67 -16.44 -3.38 12.20
N GLU A 68 -16.44 -2.23 11.54
CA GLU A 68 -17.66 -1.52 11.17
C GLU A 68 -18.42 -2.32 10.10
N LEU A 69 -17.72 -2.81 9.07
CA LEU A 69 -18.31 -3.69 8.06
C LEU A 69 -18.90 -4.96 8.69
N ALA A 70 -18.15 -5.63 9.58
CA ALA A 70 -18.63 -6.84 10.25
C ALA A 70 -19.90 -6.58 11.09
N ARG A 71 -20.04 -5.39 11.68
CA ARG A 71 -21.28 -5.00 12.39
C ARG A 71 -22.43 -4.74 11.43
N LEU A 72 -22.18 -4.12 10.27
CA LEU A 72 -23.19 -3.88 9.25
C LEU A 72 -23.75 -5.19 8.70
N ILE A 73 -22.87 -6.14 8.33
CA ILE A 73 -23.24 -7.48 7.87
C ILE A 73 -24.15 -8.17 8.91
N LYS A 74 -23.74 -8.19 10.18
CA LYS A 74 -24.54 -8.80 11.27
C LYS A 74 -25.88 -8.09 11.48
N ARG A 75 -25.92 -6.76 11.40
CA ARG A 75 -27.16 -5.98 11.57
C ARG A 75 -28.13 -6.17 10.40
N ALA A 76 -27.62 -6.41 9.20
CA ALA A 76 -28.42 -6.70 8.03
C ALA A 76 -28.99 -8.14 8.04
N GLY A 77 -28.60 -8.98 9.01
CA GLY A 77 -29.02 -10.38 9.07
C GLY A 77 -28.37 -11.26 8.00
N ILE A 78 -27.24 -10.83 7.44
CA ILE A 78 -26.52 -11.56 6.40
C ILE A 78 -25.71 -12.70 7.04
N ASP A 79 -26.00 -13.93 6.63
CA ASP A 79 -25.22 -15.10 7.02
C ASP A 79 -23.97 -15.24 6.13
N PHE A 80 -22.95 -14.45 6.45
CA PHE A 80 -21.74 -14.32 5.64
C PHE A 80 -21.01 -15.65 5.40
N LEU A 81 -21.04 -16.56 6.37
CA LEU A 81 -20.31 -17.84 6.28
C LEU A 81 -20.92 -18.82 5.27
N ASN A 82 -22.18 -18.60 4.89
CA ASN A 82 -22.93 -19.46 3.97
C ASN A 82 -23.31 -18.74 2.66
N LEU A 83 -22.69 -17.59 2.38
CA LEU A 83 -22.83 -16.93 1.08
C LEU A 83 -22.18 -17.80 -0.01
N LYS A 84 -22.72 -17.69 -1.23
CA LYS A 84 -22.07 -18.28 -2.39
C LYS A 84 -20.88 -17.40 -2.78
N ASP A 85 -19.82 -18.04 -3.26
CA ASP A 85 -18.68 -17.32 -3.82
C ASP A 85 -19.12 -16.59 -5.10
N GLU A 86 -18.68 -15.34 -5.22
CA GLU A 86 -18.89 -14.50 -6.40
C GLU A 86 -17.59 -13.76 -6.70
N GLU A 87 -17.36 -13.46 -7.98
CA GLU A 87 -16.20 -12.67 -8.39
C GLU A 87 -16.43 -11.19 -8.10
N ALA A 88 -15.37 -10.49 -7.69
CA ALA A 88 -15.42 -9.04 -7.53
C ALA A 88 -15.48 -8.35 -8.89
N ASP A 89 -16.23 -7.25 -8.97
CA ASP A 89 -16.19 -6.36 -10.13
C ASP A 89 -14.80 -5.75 -10.32
N ASN A 90 -14.40 -5.56 -11.58
CA ASN A 90 -13.08 -5.03 -11.95
C ASN A 90 -13.19 -3.77 -12.82
N PRO A 91 -13.81 -2.67 -12.34
CA PRO A 91 -14.04 -1.45 -13.14
C PRO A 91 -12.74 -0.79 -13.61
N ILE A 92 -11.67 -0.93 -12.82
CA ILE A 92 -10.32 -0.41 -13.10
C ILE A 92 -9.28 -1.52 -13.20
N GLY A 93 -9.72 -2.78 -13.29
CA GLY A 93 -8.85 -3.95 -13.42
C GLY A 93 -8.63 -4.77 -12.16
N VAL A 94 -7.99 -5.92 -12.37
CA VAL A 94 -7.64 -6.91 -11.34
C VAL A 94 -6.36 -6.52 -10.60
N TYR A 95 -6.16 -7.05 -9.40
CA TYR A 95 -4.91 -6.89 -8.65
C TYR A 95 -3.86 -7.92 -9.08
N SER A 96 -2.61 -7.68 -8.69
CA SER A 96 -1.49 -8.65 -8.75
C SER A 96 -1.09 -9.07 -7.35
N GLY A 97 -0.40 -10.19 -7.17
CA GLY A 97 0.09 -10.64 -5.86
C GLY A 97 0.97 -9.61 -5.13
N ALA A 98 1.76 -8.81 -5.86
CA ALA A 98 2.48 -7.65 -5.32
C ALA A 98 1.57 -6.60 -4.63
N GLY A 99 0.32 -6.47 -5.05
CA GLY A 99 -0.67 -5.61 -4.42
C GLY A 99 -1.22 -6.20 -3.11
N THR A 100 -1.34 -7.53 -3.03
CA THR A 100 -1.84 -8.21 -1.82
C THR A 100 -0.84 -8.09 -0.67
N ILE A 101 0.45 -8.27 -0.94
CA ILE A 101 1.49 -8.29 0.11
C ILE A 101 1.64 -6.94 0.85
N PHE A 102 1.08 -5.84 0.37
CA PHE A 102 1.00 -4.56 1.10
C PHE A 102 0.33 -4.70 2.49
N GLY A 103 -0.48 -5.74 2.67
CA GLY A 103 -1.14 -6.03 3.94
C GLY A 103 -0.17 -6.35 5.09
N VAL A 104 1.03 -6.83 4.77
CA VAL A 104 2.06 -7.26 5.72
C VAL A 104 3.28 -6.33 5.71
N THR A 105 4.10 -6.42 6.75
CA THR A 105 5.32 -5.61 6.86
C THR A 105 6.40 -6.10 5.92
N GLY A 106 7.02 -5.17 5.20
CA GLY A 106 7.98 -5.42 4.13
C GLY A 106 7.34 -5.60 2.76
N GLY A 107 6.01 -5.75 2.66
CA GLY A 107 5.35 -6.09 1.40
C GLY A 107 5.26 -4.93 0.41
N VAL A 108 5.15 -3.68 0.87
CA VAL A 108 5.18 -2.50 -0.03
C VAL A 108 6.57 -2.38 -0.63
N MET A 109 7.60 -2.50 0.21
CA MET A 109 8.98 -2.51 -0.22
C MET A 109 9.28 -3.69 -1.15
N GLU A 110 8.83 -4.90 -0.82
CA GLU A 110 9.03 -6.08 -1.66
C GLU A 110 8.44 -5.87 -3.06
N ALA A 111 7.19 -5.39 -3.16
CA ALA A 111 6.56 -5.08 -4.43
C ALA A 111 7.30 -4.00 -5.24
N ALA A 112 7.77 -2.95 -4.57
CA ALA A 112 8.56 -1.90 -5.20
C ALA A 112 9.91 -2.44 -5.70
N LEU A 113 10.59 -3.28 -4.91
CA LEU A 113 11.85 -3.92 -5.28
C LEU A 113 11.68 -4.91 -6.45
N ARG A 114 10.60 -5.70 -6.49
CA ARG A 114 10.27 -6.57 -7.64
C ARG A 114 10.23 -5.77 -8.94
N THR A 115 9.63 -4.58 -8.90
CA THR A 115 9.51 -3.70 -10.07
C THR A 115 10.83 -2.98 -10.37
N ALA A 116 11.49 -2.43 -9.35
CA ALA A 116 12.75 -1.73 -9.50
C ALA A 116 13.84 -2.64 -10.07
N TYR A 117 13.88 -3.92 -9.68
CA TYR A 117 14.79 -4.89 -10.26
C TYR A 117 14.63 -4.96 -11.77
N LYS A 118 13.41 -5.24 -12.25
CA LYS A 118 13.12 -5.31 -13.69
C LYS A 118 13.50 -4.02 -14.43
N LEU A 119 13.18 -2.85 -13.87
CA LEU A 119 13.47 -1.57 -14.53
C LEU A 119 14.95 -1.23 -14.57
N VAL A 120 15.75 -1.69 -13.60
CA VAL A 120 17.19 -1.39 -13.51
C VAL A 120 18.02 -2.39 -14.30
N THR A 121 17.67 -3.68 -14.26
CA THR A 121 18.45 -4.75 -14.88
C THR A 121 17.93 -5.14 -16.26
N ASP A 122 16.68 -4.79 -16.58
CA ASP A 122 15.90 -5.35 -17.69
C ASP A 122 15.71 -6.89 -17.62
N GLU A 123 16.02 -7.50 -16.47
CA GLU A 123 15.89 -8.93 -16.23
C GLU A 123 14.69 -9.25 -15.32
N GLU A 124 14.15 -10.46 -15.47
CA GLU A 124 13.11 -10.97 -14.58
C GLU A 124 13.74 -11.55 -13.31
N LEU A 125 13.20 -11.18 -12.15
CA LEU A 125 13.66 -11.70 -10.88
C LEU A 125 13.24 -13.17 -10.75
N GLY A 126 14.20 -14.09 -10.67
CA GLY A 126 13.92 -15.54 -10.63
C GLY A 126 13.02 -15.97 -9.47
N ASP A 127 13.38 -15.60 -8.24
CA ASP A 127 12.50 -15.73 -7.07
C ASP A 127 12.03 -14.34 -6.62
N VAL A 128 10.75 -14.06 -6.83
CA VAL A 128 10.12 -12.80 -6.45
C VAL A 128 9.94 -12.63 -4.94
N ASN A 129 10.20 -13.68 -4.15
CA ASN A 129 10.09 -13.64 -2.70
C ASN A 129 11.38 -13.08 -2.05
N ILE A 130 11.37 -11.79 -1.71
CA ILE A 130 12.54 -11.13 -1.11
C ILE A 130 12.56 -11.41 0.40
N GLN A 131 13.19 -12.52 0.80
CA GLN A 131 13.20 -12.98 2.20
C GLN A 131 13.79 -11.95 3.18
N ALA A 132 14.74 -11.12 2.72
CA ALA A 132 15.38 -10.09 3.54
C ALA A 132 14.41 -9.06 4.15
N VAL A 133 13.20 -8.90 3.56
CA VAL A 133 12.21 -7.93 4.03
C VAL A 133 11.00 -8.57 4.73
N ARG A 134 10.88 -9.91 4.64
CA ARG A 134 9.82 -10.69 5.29
C ARG A 134 10.17 -10.98 6.75
N GLY A 135 9.14 -11.25 7.56
CA GLY A 135 9.28 -11.58 8.99
C GLY A 135 8.41 -10.71 9.90
N MET A 136 8.56 -10.91 11.21
CA MET A 136 7.76 -10.26 12.26
C MET A 136 8.60 -9.55 13.34
N ASP A 137 9.93 -9.53 13.18
CA ASP A 137 10.82 -8.79 14.08
C ASP A 137 10.59 -7.29 13.93
N GLY A 138 10.56 -6.57 15.06
CA GLY A 138 10.14 -5.17 15.11
C GLY A 138 10.93 -4.21 14.20
N VAL A 139 12.22 -4.51 14.00
CA VAL A 139 13.11 -3.88 13.03
C VAL A 139 13.82 -5.01 12.28
N ARG A 140 13.89 -4.89 10.96
CA ARG A 140 14.64 -5.79 10.08
C ARG A 140 15.45 -4.95 9.12
N SER A 141 16.64 -5.41 8.78
CA SER A 141 17.47 -4.82 7.74
C SER A 141 18.20 -5.92 6.99
N GLY A 142 18.61 -5.61 5.78
CA GLY A 142 19.33 -6.54 4.92
C GLY A 142 19.79 -5.88 3.64
N GLU A 143 20.40 -6.68 2.78
CA GLU A 143 20.82 -6.26 1.44
C GLU A 143 20.03 -7.04 0.40
N VAL A 144 19.59 -6.34 -0.65
CA VAL A 144 18.93 -6.94 -1.80
C VAL A 144 19.75 -6.59 -3.04
N PRO A 145 20.32 -7.59 -3.75
CA PRO A 145 21.09 -7.33 -4.96
C PRO A 145 20.14 -6.88 -6.08
N VAL A 146 20.43 -5.71 -6.67
CA VAL A 146 19.73 -5.16 -7.83
C VAL A 146 20.78 -4.69 -8.84
N GLY A 147 21.01 -5.50 -9.88
CA GLY A 147 22.14 -5.32 -10.79
C GLY A 147 23.47 -5.32 -10.03
N ASP A 148 24.28 -4.30 -10.26
CA ASP A 148 25.58 -4.12 -9.59
C ASP A 148 25.48 -3.51 -8.18
N THR A 149 24.27 -3.18 -7.70
CA THR A 149 24.06 -2.50 -6.42
C THR A 149 23.45 -3.43 -5.39
N ASN A 150 24.13 -3.59 -4.24
CA ASN A 150 23.52 -4.18 -3.04
C ASN A 150 22.70 -3.11 -2.32
N LEU A 151 21.39 -3.10 -2.55
CA LEU A 151 20.48 -2.17 -1.89
C LEU A 151 20.32 -2.55 -0.41
N ARG A 152 20.98 -1.79 0.46
CA ARG A 152 20.71 -1.79 1.91
C ARG A 152 19.27 -1.30 2.19
N VAL A 153 18.45 -2.18 2.74
CA VAL A 153 17.03 -1.94 3.04
C VAL A 153 16.73 -2.11 4.52
N ALA A 154 15.67 -1.44 5.00
CA ALA A 154 15.15 -1.64 6.34
C ALA A 154 13.63 -1.62 6.40
N VAL A 155 13.05 -2.45 7.27
CA VAL A 155 11.64 -2.46 7.64
C VAL A 155 11.54 -2.18 9.14
N ALA A 156 10.70 -1.23 9.53
CA ALA A 156 10.29 -1.06 10.92
C ALA A 156 8.78 -1.16 11.03
N HIS A 157 8.29 -1.88 12.03
CA HIS A 157 6.88 -1.88 12.36
C HIS A 157 6.58 -1.73 13.84
N GLY A 158 5.55 -0.94 14.16
CA GLY A 158 5.33 -0.44 15.50
C GLY A 158 6.09 0.85 15.72
N MET A 159 5.38 1.94 16.07
CA MET A 159 5.99 3.27 16.19
C MET A 159 7.15 3.36 17.21
N ALA A 160 7.17 2.47 18.21
CA ALA A 160 8.28 2.38 19.17
C ALA A 160 9.61 2.01 18.50
N ASN A 161 9.57 1.18 17.45
CA ASN A 161 10.73 0.65 16.76
C ASN A 161 11.30 1.64 15.72
N VAL A 162 10.47 2.56 15.22
CA VAL A 162 10.86 3.55 14.21
C VAL A 162 11.97 4.46 14.70
N ARG A 163 11.98 4.78 16.01
CA ARG A 163 12.98 5.64 16.61
C ARG A 163 14.40 5.11 16.38
N GLN A 164 14.60 3.81 16.53
CA GLN A 164 15.91 3.17 16.34
C GLN A 164 16.47 3.45 14.94
N LEU A 165 15.71 3.13 13.88
CA LEU A 165 16.15 3.37 12.50
C LEU A 165 16.40 4.85 12.22
N MET A 166 15.57 5.74 12.77
CA MET A 166 15.72 7.18 12.56
C MET A 166 16.94 7.75 13.30
N ASP A 167 17.31 7.18 14.44
CA ASP A 167 18.50 7.59 15.18
C ASP A 167 19.78 7.19 14.42
N GLU A 168 19.83 5.99 13.84
CA GLU A 168 20.93 5.56 12.96
C GLU A 168 21.08 6.48 11.73
N VAL A 169 19.96 6.85 11.09
CA VAL A 169 19.96 7.79 9.95
C VAL A 169 20.42 9.19 10.37
N ARG A 170 20.00 9.67 11.54
CA ARG A 170 20.44 10.97 12.07
C ARG A 170 21.92 10.95 12.41
N GLU A 171 22.42 9.90 13.06
CA GLU A 171 23.82 9.78 13.39
C GLU A 171 24.68 9.80 12.11
N ALA A 172 24.31 9.03 11.09
CA ALA A 172 25.04 9.03 9.82
C ALA A 172 25.06 10.44 9.19
N ARG A 173 23.92 11.13 9.16
CA ARG A 173 23.83 12.52 8.69
C ARG A 173 24.72 13.47 9.49
N ASP A 174 24.62 13.42 10.82
CA ASP A 174 25.29 14.37 11.72
C ASP A 174 26.81 14.15 11.77
N THR A 175 27.26 12.93 11.49
CA THR A 175 28.68 12.56 11.41
C THR A 175 29.24 12.57 9.97
N GLY A 176 28.43 12.91 8.97
CA GLY A 176 28.84 12.93 7.57
C GLY A 176 29.14 11.55 6.96
N LYS A 177 28.66 10.46 7.58
CA LYS A 177 28.79 9.09 7.07
C LYS A 177 27.74 8.84 5.98
N GLU A 178 28.00 7.82 5.15
CA GLU A 178 27.03 7.32 4.19
C GLU A 178 25.74 6.88 4.91
N PRO A 179 24.55 7.17 4.35
CA PRO A 179 23.29 6.69 4.92
C PRO A 179 23.29 5.16 5.07
N PRO A 180 22.88 4.63 6.23
CA PRO A 180 22.92 3.19 6.49
C PRO A 180 21.97 2.40 5.58
N TYR A 181 20.90 3.04 5.09
CA TYR A 181 19.86 2.43 4.27
C TYR A 181 19.56 3.28 3.03
N HIS A 182 19.34 2.63 1.90
CA HIS A 182 18.86 3.25 0.68
C HIS A 182 17.33 3.34 0.65
N PHE A 183 16.64 2.35 1.22
CA PHE A 183 15.19 2.28 1.23
C PHE A 183 14.66 1.78 2.58
N ILE A 184 13.72 2.52 3.16
CA ILE A 184 13.15 2.23 4.48
C ILE A 184 11.62 2.16 4.36
N GLU A 185 11.03 1.06 4.81
CA GLU A 185 9.58 0.92 5.02
C GLU A 185 9.24 1.09 6.51
N VAL A 186 8.24 1.92 6.80
CA VAL A 186 7.73 2.12 8.16
C VAL A 186 6.23 1.82 8.23
N MET A 187 5.86 0.93 9.14
CA MET A 187 4.47 0.59 9.44
C MET A 187 4.13 0.94 10.89
N ALA A 188 3.05 1.69 11.12
CA ALA A 188 2.70 2.12 12.48
C ALA A 188 2.28 0.96 13.40
N CYS A 189 1.61 -0.05 12.84
CA CYS A 189 1.05 -1.17 13.58
C CYS A 189 2.01 -2.37 13.60
N LYS A 190 2.00 -3.14 14.71
CA LYS A 190 2.75 -4.40 14.80
C LYS A 190 2.23 -5.40 13.76
N GLY A 191 3.13 -5.95 12.94
CA GLY A 191 2.78 -6.86 11.85
C GLY A 191 2.19 -6.17 10.61
N GLY A 192 2.08 -4.84 10.61
CA GLY A 192 1.60 -4.08 9.45
C GLY A 192 0.09 -3.91 9.45
N CYS A 193 -0.50 -3.75 8.26
CA CYS A 193 -1.92 -3.46 8.09
C CYS A 193 -2.82 -4.58 8.63
N ILE A 194 -2.38 -5.84 8.60
CA ILE A 194 -3.10 -6.98 9.22
C ILE A 194 -3.33 -6.83 10.73
N GLY A 195 -2.54 -6.00 11.41
CA GLY A 195 -2.65 -5.66 12.83
C GLY A 195 -3.27 -4.29 13.09
N GLY A 196 -3.87 -3.65 12.09
CA GLY A 196 -4.42 -2.31 12.19
C GLY A 196 -5.53 -2.17 13.23
N GLY A 197 -5.67 -0.97 13.82
CA GLY A 197 -6.64 -0.70 14.89
C GLY A 197 -8.13 -0.81 14.47
N GLY A 198 -8.41 -0.96 13.17
CA GLY A 198 -9.74 -1.24 12.63
C GLY A 198 -10.09 -2.72 12.54
N GLN A 199 -9.11 -3.62 12.77
CA GLN A 199 -9.30 -5.06 12.77
C GLN A 199 -10.06 -5.57 14.00
N PRO A 200 -10.60 -6.81 13.99
CA PRO A 200 -11.23 -7.42 15.15
C PRO A 200 -10.37 -7.35 16.42
N TYR A 201 -11.03 -7.18 17.57
CA TYR A 201 -10.37 -7.18 18.88
C TYR A 201 -9.65 -8.51 19.13
N ASN A 202 -8.74 -8.51 20.12
CA ASN A 202 -7.95 -9.67 20.51
C ASN A 202 -7.09 -10.22 19.36
N THR A 203 -6.60 -9.33 18.48
CA THR A 203 -5.57 -9.70 17.51
C THR A 203 -4.24 -9.86 18.26
N ASP A 204 -3.90 -11.09 18.59
CA ASP A 204 -2.62 -11.48 19.19
C ASP A 204 -1.57 -11.80 18.09
N GLU A 205 -0.43 -12.35 18.50
CA GLU A 205 0.66 -12.67 17.57
C GLU A 205 0.31 -13.82 16.62
N GLU A 206 -0.35 -14.86 17.13
CA GLU A 206 -0.75 -16.02 16.33
C GLU A 206 -1.74 -15.61 15.24
N VAL A 207 -2.73 -14.78 15.60
CA VAL A 207 -3.69 -14.23 14.63
C VAL A 207 -2.98 -13.38 13.58
N ARG A 208 -1.97 -12.58 13.95
CA ARG A 208 -1.18 -11.81 12.97
C ARG A 208 -0.44 -12.74 12.01
N GLN A 209 0.22 -13.78 12.52
CA GLN A 209 0.94 -14.75 11.70
C GLN A 209 0.00 -15.46 10.72
N LYS A 210 -1.18 -15.90 11.18
CA LYS A 210 -2.20 -16.52 10.32
C LYS A 210 -2.70 -15.57 9.23
N ARG A 211 -2.96 -14.30 9.56
CA ARG A 211 -3.34 -13.28 8.57
C ARG A 211 -2.23 -13.03 7.55
N ALA A 212 -0.97 -12.93 8.01
CA ALA A 212 0.17 -12.75 7.13
C ALA A 212 0.35 -13.95 6.18
N ALA A 213 0.24 -15.17 6.69
CA ALA A 213 0.30 -16.38 5.89
C ALA A 213 -0.81 -16.42 4.82
N GLY A 214 -2.02 -15.99 5.16
CA GLY A 214 -3.11 -15.87 4.20
C GLY A 214 -2.78 -14.90 3.04
N ILE A 215 -2.19 -13.75 3.36
CA ILE A 215 -1.75 -12.76 2.36
C ILE A 215 -0.65 -13.31 1.45
N TYR A 216 0.37 -14.00 2.00
CA TYR A 216 1.42 -14.60 1.19
C TYR A 216 0.90 -15.74 0.32
N ASN A 217 0.00 -16.58 0.84
CA ASN A 217 -0.64 -17.62 0.05
C ASN A 217 -1.47 -17.06 -1.11
N ASP A 218 -2.11 -15.89 -0.96
CA ASP A 218 -2.81 -15.22 -2.07
C ASP A 218 -1.84 -14.68 -3.14
N ASP A 219 -0.72 -14.08 -2.74
CA ASP A 219 0.35 -13.70 -3.67
C ASP A 219 0.91 -14.91 -4.42
N GLU A 220 1.19 -16.02 -3.73
CA GLU A 220 1.71 -17.25 -4.35
C GLU A 220 0.74 -17.90 -5.33
N LYS A 221 -0.57 -17.78 -5.09
CA LYS A 221 -1.63 -18.30 -5.98
C LYS A 221 -1.97 -17.37 -7.13
N SER A 222 -1.53 -16.10 -7.07
CA SER A 222 -1.81 -15.12 -8.10
C SER A 222 -1.07 -15.45 -9.40
N THR A 223 -1.78 -15.42 -10.54
CA THR A 223 -1.16 -15.61 -11.86
C THR A 223 -0.15 -14.51 -12.19
N VAL A 224 -0.45 -13.27 -11.79
CA VAL A 224 0.43 -12.12 -11.94
C VAL A 224 0.92 -11.70 -10.56
N ARG A 225 2.23 -11.79 -10.32
CA ARG A 225 2.83 -11.50 -9.00
C ARG A 225 3.63 -10.20 -8.97
N CYS A 226 3.90 -9.59 -10.12
CA CYS A 226 4.58 -8.31 -10.24
C CYS A 226 3.63 -7.25 -10.82
N SER A 227 3.60 -6.05 -10.23
CA SER A 227 2.65 -5.00 -10.64
C SER A 227 2.85 -4.52 -12.08
N TYR A 228 4.11 -4.47 -12.56
CA TYR A 228 4.42 -4.07 -13.94
C TYR A 228 3.97 -5.10 -15.00
N GLN A 229 3.62 -6.32 -14.59
CA GLN A 229 3.12 -7.36 -15.49
C GLN A 229 1.58 -7.36 -15.56
N ASN A 230 0.90 -6.52 -14.78
CA ASN A 230 -0.56 -6.50 -14.73
C ASN A 230 -1.13 -5.81 -15.97
N PRO A 231 -1.85 -6.55 -16.86
CA PRO A 231 -2.37 -5.99 -18.10
C PRO A 231 -3.33 -4.81 -17.89
N SER A 232 -4.08 -4.82 -16.78
CA SER A 232 -5.01 -3.75 -16.48
C SER A 232 -4.28 -2.46 -16.11
N ILE A 233 -3.19 -2.58 -15.36
CA ILE A 233 -2.36 -1.43 -14.97
C ILE A 233 -1.64 -0.87 -16.20
N ILE A 234 -1.00 -1.73 -17.00
CA ILE A 234 -0.37 -1.33 -18.27
C ILE A 234 -1.37 -0.54 -19.12
N LYS A 235 -2.59 -1.08 -19.29
CA LYS A 235 -3.64 -0.40 -20.05
C LYS A 235 -4.02 0.97 -19.50
N ILE A 236 -4.09 1.15 -18.18
CA ILE A 236 -4.40 2.47 -17.58
C ILE A 236 -3.27 3.47 -17.86
N TYR A 237 -2.02 3.02 -17.84
CA TYR A 237 -0.90 3.87 -18.23
C TYR A 237 -0.98 4.26 -19.71
N ASP A 238 -1.15 3.28 -20.61
CA ASP A 238 -1.26 3.52 -22.05
C ASP A 238 -2.44 4.44 -22.42
N ASP A 239 -3.62 4.18 -21.85
CA ASP A 239 -4.85 4.89 -22.20
C ASP A 239 -4.94 6.28 -21.55
N TYR A 240 -4.32 6.49 -20.38
CA TYR A 240 -4.68 7.62 -19.52
C TYR A 240 -3.53 8.30 -18.77
N LEU A 241 -2.63 7.55 -18.13
CA LEU A 241 -1.59 8.15 -17.27
C LEU A 241 -0.30 8.51 -18.02
N GLY A 242 -0.08 7.95 -19.22
CA GLY A 242 1.19 8.01 -19.93
C GLY A 242 2.25 7.16 -19.22
N GLU A 243 3.39 7.75 -18.88
CA GLU A 243 4.48 7.05 -18.19
C GLU A 243 4.43 7.24 -16.66
N PRO A 244 5.01 6.32 -15.86
CA PRO A 244 5.30 6.59 -14.45
C PRO A 244 6.11 7.88 -14.29
N LEU A 245 5.70 8.73 -13.35
CA LEU A 245 6.29 10.06 -13.11
C LEU A 245 6.09 11.07 -14.25
N SER A 246 5.17 10.81 -15.19
CA SER A 246 4.62 11.82 -16.10
C SER A 246 3.88 12.93 -15.32
N ALA A 247 3.59 14.06 -15.99
CA ALA A 247 2.79 15.13 -15.40
C ALA A 247 1.40 14.64 -14.92
N ARG A 248 0.75 13.79 -15.73
CA ARG A 248 -0.59 13.24 -15.42
C ARG A 248 -0.54 12.24 -14.27
N SER A 249 0.42 11.32 -14.26
CA SER A 249 0.59 10.40 -13.14
C SER A 249 0.98 11.13 -11.85
N HIS A 250 1.80 12.19 -11.92
CA HIS A 250 2.10 13.04 -10.77
C HIS A 250 0.86 13.76 -10.21
N GLU A 251 0.04 14.34 -11.08
CA GLU A 251 -1.21 15.00 -10.70
C GLU A 251 -2.15 14.03 -9.97
N LEU A 252 -2.35 12.83 -10.52
CA LEU A 252 -3.36 11.89 -10.01
C LEU A 252 -2.84 11.00 -8.87
N LEU A 253 -1.59 10.55 -8.93
CA LEU A 253 -1.06 9.48 -8.10
C LEU A 253 0.00 9.96 -7.09
N HIS A 254 0.36 11.23 -7.09
CA HIS A 254 1.31 11.79 -6.12
C HIS A 254 0.67 12.86 -5.24
N THR A 255 1.35 13.16 -4.14
CA THR A 255 0.96 14.11 -3.11
C THR A 255 2.21 14.75 -2.49
N ARG A 256 2.00 15.67 -1.57
CA ARG A 256 3.05 16.38 -0.83
C ARG A 256 2.87 16.18 0.67
N TYR A 257 3.93 16.44 1.41
CA TYR A 257 3.90 16.47 2.87
C TYR A 257 4.16 17.89 3.33
N HIS A 258 3.40 18.34 4.31
CA HIS A 258 3.63 19.61 4.99
C HIS A 258 4.10 19.34 6.41
N ALA A 259 5.03 20.16 6.89
CA ALA A 259 5.45 20.10 8.28
C ALA A 259 4.25 20.45 9.18
N ARG A 260 4.00 19.61 10.18
CA ARG A 260 2.99 19.87 11.20
C ARG A 260 3.69 20.13 12.54
N PRO A 261 3.14 21.02 13.38
CA PRO A 261 3.66 21.18 14.73
C PRO A 261 3.56 19.85 15.47
N LEU A 262 4.48 19.61 16.40
CA LEU A 262 4.41 18.47 17.29
C LEU A 262 3.06 18.50 18.02
N TYR A 263 2.35 17.38 18.02
CA TYR A 263 1.12 17.25 18.79
C TYR A 263 1.46 17.36 20.27
N GLN A 264 1.18 18.53 20.85
CA GLN A 264 1.24 18.76 22.28
C GLN A 264 -0.11 18.31 22.84
N LYS A 265 -0.08 17.30 23.72
CA LYS A 265 -1.27 16.79 24.39
C LYS A 265 -1.52 17.56 25.67
#